data_AF-A0A2E9V9F7-F1
#
_entry.id   AF-A0A2E9V9F7-F1
#
_cell.length_a   1.000
_cell.length_b   1.000
_cell.length_c   1.000
_cell.angle_alpha   90.00
_cell.angle_beta   90.00
_cell.angle_gamma   90.00
#
_symmetry.space_group_name_H-M   'P 1'
#
loop_
_entity.id
_entity.type
_entity.pdbx_description
1 polymer ?
#
loop_
_entity_poly.entity_id
_entity_poly.type
_entity_poly.pdbx_seq_one_letter_code
_entity_poly.pdbx_strand_id
1 'polypeptide(L)'
;MTRYLQKFNLKVDEKLNNFLINDVLPGLQVTEEVFWESFSKTVARLGPKNQEILRTRKDLQNQIDSWHINNRSVPYNLKAFKEFLIRINYIVPEGDDFLVNTENVDPEIALISGPQLVVPITNARYALNAVNARWGSLYDALYGTDIIEGQVQNITYSRERGKKVVTLSKEYLDEFFGLNGLKWQDITNIESVRQSLIDSNQYLGKINNGILLRNNNLLVKIKVNNNDTIGADDPAGICDVLFESAISVIMDCEDSVATVD
;
A
#
# COMPACT_ATOMS: atom_id res chain seq x y z
N MET A 1 32.17 19.53 -0.30
CA MET A 1 31.77 20.71 0.49
C MET A 1 30.42 21.16 -0.01
N THR A 2 29.42 21.18 0.86
CA THR A 2 28.06 21.63 0.54
C THR A 2 28.07 23.14 0.32
N ARG A 3 27.53 23.61 -0.81
CA ARG A 3 27.42 25.04 -1.12
C ARG A 3 26.01 25.49 -0.80
N TYR A 4 25.90 26.58 -0.05
CA TYR A 4 24.61 27.12 0.37
C TYR A 4 24.31 28.44 -0.35
N LEU A 5 23.05 28.59 -0.76
CA LEU A 5 22.48 29.81 -1.32
C LEU A 5 21.62 30.50 -0.25
N GLN A 6 21.70 31.83 -0.19
CA GLN A 6 20.80 32.61 0.67
C GLN A 6 19.44 32.77 -0.03
N LYS A 7 18.37 32.31 0.62
CA LYS A 7 16.98 32.47 0.18
C LYS A 7 16.17 33.06 1.33
N PHE A 8 15.90 34.37 1.27
CA PHE A 8 15.28 35.10 2.37
C PHE A 8 16.03 34.86 3.69
N ASN A 9 15.40 34.28 4.71
CA ASN A 9 16.04 33.97 6.00
C ASN A 9 16.61 32.54 6.08
N LEU A 10 16.69 31.83 4.95
CA LEU A 10 17.18 30.45 4.87
C LEU A 10 18.53 30.37 4.15
N LYS A 11 19.33 29.39 4.56
CA LYS A 11 20.49 28.90 3.81
C LYS A 11 20.12 27.54 3.23
N VAL A 12 20.02 27.45 1.91
CA VAL A 12 19.53 26.26 1.20
C VAL A 12 20.69 25.63 0.43
N ASP A 13 20.84 24.32 0.48
CA ASP A 13 21.82 23.61 -0.35
C ASP A 13 21.59 23.91 -1.85
N GLU A 14 22.67 24.17 -2.58
CA GLU A 14 22.61 24.55 -3.99
C GLU A 14 22.01 23.44 -4.86
N LYS A 15 22.26 22.15 -4.56
CA LYS A 15 21.69 21.05 -5.33
C LYS A 15 20.19 20.94 -5.10
N LEU A 16 19.73 21.06 -3.85
CA LEU A 16 18.30 21.07 -3.53
C LEU A 16 17.59 22.23 -4.22
N ASN A 17 18.18 23.42 -4.19
CA ASN A 17 17.63 24.58 -4.89
C ASN A 17 17.54 24.35 -6.41
N ASN A 18 18.60 23.79 -7.00
CA ASN A 18 18.62 23.52 -8.44
C ASN A 18 17.61 22.45 -8.84
N PHE A 19 17.46 21.38 -8.04
CA PHE A 19 16.42 20.35 -8.25
C PHE A 19 15.03 20.97 -8.21
N LEU A 20 14.74 21.81 -7.20
CA LEU A 20 13.45 22.48 -7.09
C LEU A 20 13.15 23.32 -8.36
N ILE A 21 14.09 24.16 -8.78
CA ILE A 21 13.89 25.10 -9.90
C ILE A 21 13.77 24.38 -11.24
N ASN A 22 14.60 23.36 -11.45
CA ASN A 22 14.74 22.72 -12.76
C ASN A 22 13.77 21.54 -12.96
N ASP A 23 13.42 20.83 -11.89
CA ASP A 23 12.70 19.55 -11.99
C ASP A 23 11.30 19.58 -11.33
N VAL A 24 11.09 20.42 -10.31
CA VAL A 24 9.83 20.42 -9.52
C VAL A 24 8.89 21.57 -9.93
N LEU A 25 9.38 22.80 -9.99
CA LEU A 25 8.55 23.98 -10.27
C LEU A 25 8.02 24.08 -11.72
N PRO A 26 8.73 23.63 -12.78
CA PRO A 26 8.24 23.77 -14.14
C PRO A 26 6.86 23.11 -14.33
N GLY A 27 5.89 23.88 -14.85
CA GLY A 27 4.51 23.44 -15.04
C GLY A 27 3.58 23.69 -13.85
N LEU A 28 4.11 24.05 -12.68
CA LEU A 28 3.32 24.49 -11.53
C LEU A 28 3.06 26.00 -11.59
N GLN A 29 1.95 26.44 -11.00
CA GLN A 29 1.59 27.86 -10.87
C GLN A 29 2.25 28.51 -9.64
N VAL A 30 3.53 28.20 -9.39
CA VAL A 30 4.28 28.68 -8.23
C VAL A 30 5.66 29.14 -8.71
N THR A 31 6.00 30.41 -8.43
CA THR A 31 7.34 30.93 -8.73
C THR A 31 8.33 30.54 -7.64
N GLU A 32 9.62 30.50 -7.98
CA GLU A 32 10.70 30.27 -7.02
C GLU A 32 10.64 31.26 -5.84
N GLU A 33 10.43 32.53 -6.14
CA GLU A 33 10.34 33.60 -5.12
C GLU A 33 9.20 33.33 -4.14
N VAL A 34 8.00 33.05 -4.65
CA VAL A 34 6.81 32.75 -3.84
C VAL A 34 7.03 31.51 -2.98
N PHE A 35 7.62 30.45 -3.54
CA PHE A 35 7.92 29.24 -2.81
C PHE A 35 8.87 29.51 -1.63
N TRP A 36 10.05 30.10 -1.90
CA TRP A 36 11.07 30.29 -0.87
C TRP A 36 10.65 31.30 0.19
N GLU A 37 9.93 32.36 -0.18
CA GLU A 37 9.41 33.32 0.79
C GLU A 37 8.40 32.65 1.74
N SER A 38 7.45 31.91 1.16
CA SER A 38 6.41 31.20 1.92
C SER A 38 6.99 30.11 2.81
N PHE A 39 7.96 29.35 2.31
CA PHE A 39 8.67 28.34 3.08
C PHE A 39 9.47 28.97 4.22
N SER A 40 10.22 30.04 3.97
CA SER A 40 10.96 30.79 4.99
C SER A 40 10.03 31.31 6.11
N LYS A 41 8.88 31.90 5.76
CA LYS A 41 7.87 32.34 6.75
C LYS A 41 7.31 31.17 7.54
N THR A 42 7.07 30.02 6.89
CA THR A 42 6.54 28.82 7.53
C THR A 42 7.53 28.21 8.52
N VAL A 43 8.81 28.08 8.14
CA VAL A 43 9.89 27.62 9.02
C VAL A 43 10.03 28.53 10.23
N ALA A 44 10.03 29.85 10.05
CA ALA A 44 10.12 30.80 11.17
C ALA A 44 8.92 30.67 12.15
N ARG A 45 7.72 30.42 11.63
CA ARG A 45 6.48 30.30 12.44
C ARG A 45 6.36 28.94 13.14
N LEU A 46 6.67 27.84 12.45
CA LEU A 46 6.41 26.48 12.93
C LEU A 46 7.65 25.82 13.55
N GLY A 47 8.86 26.26 13.20
CA GLY A 47 10.11 25.72 13.74
C GLY A 47 10.18 25.75 15.26
N PRO A 48 9.91 26.89 15.93
CA PRO A 48 9.89 26.96 17.40
C PRO A 48 8.85 26.02 18.04
N LYS A 49 7.65 25.93 17.44
CA LYS A 49 6.58 25.02 17.90
C LYS A 49 6.99 23.55 17.78
N ASN A 50 7.64 23.18 16.68
CA ASN A 50 8.14 21.82 16.49
C ASN A 50 9.20 21.46 17.54
N GLN A 51 10.13 22.38 17.84
CA GLN A 51 11.12 22.20 18.91
C GLN A 51 10.47 22.05 20.29
N GLU A 52 9.41 22.80 20.57
CA GLU A 52 8.65 22.69 21.81
C GLU A 52 8.00 21.31 21.95
N ILE A 53 7.36 20.80 20.89
CA ILE A 53 6.76 19.45 20.89
C ILE A 53 7.82 18.37 21.15
N LEU A 54 9.02 18.49 20.58
CA LEU A 54 10.12 17.56 20.86
C LEU A 54 10.60 17.63 22.31
N ARG A 55 10.65 18.82 22.91
CA ARG A 55 10.96 18.98 24.34
C ARG A 55 9.89 18.33 25.21
N THR A 56 8.62 18.56 24.91
CA THR A 56 7.50 17.91 25.63
C THR A 56 7.61 16.39 25.59
N ARG A 57 7.92 15.79 24.43
CA ARG A 57 8.16 14.34 24.32
C ARG A 57 9.29 13.88 25.24
N LYS A 58 10.42 14.59 25.23
CA LYS A 58 11.59 14.28 26.07
C LYS A 58 11.26 14.41 27.56
N ASP A 59 10.55 15.45 27.95
CA ASP A 59 10.19 15.71 29.35
C ASP A 59 9.20 14.66 29.87
N LEU A 60 8.23 14.25 29.06
CA LEU A 60 7.32 13.15 29.39
C LEU A 60 8.08 11.83 29.54
N GLN A 61 8.98 11.50 28.61
CA GLN A 61 9.80 10.29 28.69
C GLN A 61 10.69 10.27 29.93
N ASN A 62 11.38 11.38 30.24
CA ASN A 62 12.22 11.49 31.43
C ASN A 62 11.43 11.29 32.73
N GLN A 63 10.19 11.78 32.80
CA GLN A 63 9.31 11.58 33.94
C GLN A 63 8.91 10.11 34.07
N ILE A 64 8.58 9.44 32.94
CA ILE A 64 8.24 8.01 32.91
C ILE A 64 9.44 7.16 33.36
N ASP A 65 10.63 7.44 32.84
CA ASP A 65 11.87 6.75 33.23
C ASP A 65 12.14 6.93 34.73
N SER A 66 12.04 8.17 35.22
CA SER A 66 12.22 8.50 36.63
C SER A 66 11.21 7.77 37.53
N TRP A 67 9.96 7.65 37.09
CA TRP A 67 8.94 6.91 37.82
C TRP A 67 9.33 5.44 37.96
N HIS A 68 9.77 4.79 36.87
CA HIS A 68 10.19 3.38 36.93
C HIS A 68 11.44 3.17 37.78
N ILE A 69 12.44 4.06 37.69
CA ILE A 69 13.66 3.98 38.52
C ILE A 69 13.31 4.07 40.01
N ASN A 70 12.48 5.05 40.38
CA ASN A 70 12.10 5.27 41.78
C ASN A 70 11.20 4.15 42.36
N ASN A 71 10.49 3.42 41.50
CA ASN A 71 9.59 2.34 41.90
C ASN A 71 10.16 0.93 41.64
N ARG A 72 11.46 0.81 41.27
CA ARG A 72 12.06 -0.47 40.84
C ARG A 72 11.99 -1.59 41.88
N SER A 73 11.99 -1.25 43.17
CA SER A 73 11.99 -2.22 44.27
C SER A 73 10.58 -2.55 44.79
N VAL A 74 9.55 -1.96 44.20
CA VAL A 74 8.15 -2.16 44.57
C VAL A 74 7.48 -3.03 43.50
N PRO A 75 6.61 -3.99 43.85
CA PRO A 75 5.80 -4.70 42.88
C PRO A 75 5.03 -3.73 41.97
N TYR A 76 5.00 -4.01 40.67
CA TYR A 76 4.35 -3.13 39.70
C TYR A 76 2.86 -2.94 40.03
N ASN A 77 2.42 -1.68 40.09
CA ASN A 77 1.04 -1.31 40.35
C ASN A 77 0.50 -0.46 39.17
N LEU A 78 -0.33 -1.10 38.34
CA LEU A 78 -0.93 -0.47 37.16
C LEU A 78 -1.79 0.75 37.51
N LYS A 79 -2.54 0.70 38.61
CA LYS A 79 -3.40 1.82 39.03
C LYS A 79 -2.56 3.04 39.37
N ALA A 80 -1.50 2.86 40.17
CA ALA A 80 -0.59 3.94 40.53
C ALA A 80 0.15 4.51 39.31
N PHE A 81 0.53 3.67 38.35
CA PHE A 81 1.16 4.12 37.11
C PHE A 81 0.20 4.93 36.23
N LYS A 82 -1.05 4.47 36.09
CA LYS A 82 -2.08 5.21 35.33
C LYS A 82 -2.39 6.57 35.96
N GLU A 83 -2.52 6.64 37.28
CA GLU A 83 -2.69 7.91 38.02
C GLU A 83 -1.51 8.86 37.81
N PHE A 84 -0.29 8.33 37.76
CA PHE A 84 0.90 9.09 37.41
C PHE A 84 0.86 9.65 35.99
N LEU A 85 0.53 8.82 34.99
CA LEU A 85 0.44 9.25 33.58
C LEU A 85 -0.61 10.35 33.37
N ILE A 86 -1.74 10.29 34.07
CA ILE A 86 -2.75 11.36 34.07
C ILE A 86 -2.18 12.63 34.71
N ARG A 87 -1.51 12.51 35.86
CA ARG A 87 -0.94 13.66 36.58
C ARG A 87 0.10 14.42 35.76
N ILE A 88 0.93 13.72 34.97
CA ILE A 88 1.92 14.37 34.09
C ILE A 88 1.32 14.82 32.75
N ASN A 89 -0.01 14.70 32.58
CA ASN A 89 -0.74 15.03 31.35
C ASN A 89 -0.30 14.22 30.13
N TYR A 90 0.17 12.98 30.35
CA TYR A 90 0.44 12.02 29.28
C TYR A 90 -0.86 11.36 28.80
N ILE A 91 -1.71 10.93 29.74
CA ILE A 91 -3.09 10.52 29.46
C ILE A 91 -3.99 11.72 29.74
N VAL A 92 -4.62 12.23 28.68
CA VAL A 92 -5.58 13.33 28.75
C VAL A 92 -7.01 12.78 28.85
N PRO A 93 -7.98 13.56 29.35
CA PRO A 93 -9.39 13.20 29.28
C PRO A 93 -9.82 12.93 27.84
N GLU A 94 -10.67 11.93 27.66
CA GLU A 94 -11.34 11.67 26.39
C GLU A 94 -12.24 12.86 26.03
N GLY A 95 -12.20 13.28 24.76
CA GLY A 95 -13.07 14.33 24.24
C GLY A 95 -14.47 13.79 23.93
N ASP A 96 -15.39 14.69 23.59
CA ASP A 96 -16.74 14.30 23.15
C ASP A 96 -16.70 13.53 21.82
N ASP A 97 -17.73 12.70 21.59
CA ASP A 97 -17.94 12.02 20.31
C ASP A 97 -18.01 13.03 19.15
N PHE A 98 -17.35 12.72 18.04
CA PHE A 98 -17.40 13.52 16.82
C PHE A 98 -17.32 12.64 15.56
N LEU A 99 -17.69 13.20 14.41
CA LEU A 99 -17.53 12.58 13.10
C LEU A 99 -16.44 13.31 12.33
N VAL A 100 -15.59 12.55 11.62
CA VAL A 100 -14.65 13.12 10.66
C VAL A 100 -15.41 13.72 9.47
N ASN A 101 -14.93 14.84 8.94
CA ASN A 101 -15.57 15.61 7.86
C ASN A 101 -14.67 15.75 6.62
N THR A 102 -13.74 14.82 6.42
CA THR A 102 -12.80 14.84 5.30
C THR A 102 -13.53 14.53 3.99
N GLU A 103 -13.39 15.41 3.01
CA GLU A 103 -14.00 15.28 1.68
C GLU A 103 -12.91 15.05 0.61
N ASN A 104 -13.33 14.68 -0.60
CA ASN A 104 -12.47 14.47 -1.77
C ASN A 104 -11.38 13.40 -1.54
N VAL A 105 -11.74 12.31 -0.85
CA VAL A 105 -10.88 11.14 -0.66
C VAL A 105 -11.14 10.13 -1.77
N ASP A 106 -10.08 9.65 -2.43
CA ASP A 106 -10.19 8.66 -3.50
C ASP A 106 -10.86 7.35 -3.02
N PRO A 107 -11.60 6.64 -3.90
CA PRO A 107 -12.28 5.39 -3.55
C PRO A 107 -11.35 4.31 -2.99
N GLU A 108 -10.10 4.25 -3.47
CA GLU A 108 -9.05 3.35 -2.99
C GLU A 108 -8.77 3.46 -1.48
N ILE A 109 -9.02 4.63 -0.89
CA ILE A 109 -8.85 4.87 0.54
C ILE A 109 -10.21 4.85 1.26
N ALA A 110 -11.25 5.44 0.66
CA ALA A 110 -12.53 5.65 1.31
C ALA A 110 -13.48 4.45 1.27
N LEU A 111 -13.44 3.64 0.20
CA LEU A 111 -14.50 2.68 -0.14
C LEU A 111 -14.00 1.26 -0.43
N ILE A 112 -12.71 1.09 -0.69
CA ILE A 112 -12.13 -0.20 -1.07
C ILE A 112 -11.29 -0.74 0.09
N SER A 113 -11.62 -1.94 0.56
CA SER A 113 -10.77 -2.69 1.49
C SER A 113 -9.80 -3.55 0.71
N GLY A 114 -8.49 -3.30 0.83
CA GLY A 114 -7.48 -4.11 0.16
C GLY A 114 -6.06 -3.81 0.61
N PRO A 115 -5.07 -4.53 0.07
CA PRO A 115 -3.67 -4.36 0.44
C PRO A 115 -3.13 -2.94 0.21
N GLN A 116 -2.30 -2.48 1.15
CA GLN A 116 -1.45 -1.30 1.03
C GLN A 116 0.01 -1.74 1.05
N LEU A 117 0.75 -1.40 -0.01
CA LEU A 117 2.18 -1.70 -0.11
C LEU A 117 3.02 -0.52 0.38
N VAL A 118 4.17 -0.79 0.98
CA VAL A 118 5.15 0.24 1.39
C VAL A 118 6.46 -0.04 0.67
N VAL A 119 7.09 0.99 0.12
CA VAL A 119 8.30 0.84 -0.69
C VAL A 119 9.26 2.01 -0.52
N PRO A 120 10.59 1.79 -0.41
CA PRO A 120 11.55 2.89 -0.35
C PRO A 120 11.58 3.66 -1.67
N ILE A 121 11.29 4.96 -1.63
CA ILE A 121 11.24 5.79 -2.85
C ILE A 121 12.63 5.93 -3.50
N THR A 122 13.70 5.76 -2.72
CA THR A 122 15.09 5.84 -3.19
C THR A 122 15.48 4.67 -4.09
N ASN A 123 14.69 3.60 -4.15
CA ASN A 123 14.86 2.51 -5.11
C ASN A 123 13.82 2.62 -6.24
N ALA A 124 14.21 3.25 -7.35
CA ALA A 124 13.33 3.49 -8.49
C ALA A 124 12.71 2.20 -9.07
N ARG A 125 13.44 1.07 -9.05
CA ARG A 125 12.91 -0.22 -9.52
C ARG A 125 11.78 -0.70 -8.61
N TYR A 126 11.96 -0.59 -7.29
CA TYR A 126 10.93 -1.01 -6.35
C TYR A 126 9.71 -0.09 -6.41
N ALA A 127 9.92 1.23 -6.50
CA ALA A 127 8.83 2.19 -6.67
C ALA A 127 8.01 1.88 -7.94
N LEU A 128 8.67 1.63 -9.08
CA LEU A 128 7.99 1.28 -10.33
C LEU A 128 7.22 -0.04 -10.23
N ASN A 129 7.82 -1.06 -9.61
CA ASN A 129 7.14 -2.32 -9.36
C ASN A 129 5.91 -2.13 -8.47
N ALA A 130 6.00 -1.28 -7.45
CA ALA A 130 4.92 -1.02 -6.52
C ALA A 130 3.75 -0.29 -7.19
N VAL A 131 4.01 0.73 -8.03
CA VAL A 131 2.94 1.40 -8.81
C VAL A 131 2.22 0.40 -9.73
N ASN A 132 2.97 -0.50 -10.36
CA ASN A 132 2.40 -1.51 -11.25
C ASN A 132 1.71 -2.67 -10.50
N ALA A 133 1.94 -2.82 -9.19
CA ALA A 133 1.38 -3.88 -8.37
C ALA A 133 -0.13 -3.73 -8.10
N ARG A 134 -0.79 -2.69 -8.63
CA ARG A 134 -2.26 -2.60 -8.63
C ARG A 134 -2.91 -3.81 -9.30
N TRP A 135 -2.26 -4.40 -10.30
CA TRP A 135 -2.69 -5.65 -10.93
C TRP A 135 -1.58 -6.69 -10.86
N GLY A 136 -1.83 -7.79 -10.13
CA GLY A 136 -0.89 -8.90 -9.99
C GLY A 136 -1.43 -10.18 -10.63
N SER A 137 -0.56 -10.96 -11.26
CA SER A 137 -0.91 -12.32 -11.71
C SER A 137 -1.00 -13.25 -10.50
N LEU A 138 -2.18 -13.85 -10.32
CA LEU A 138 -2.38 -14.89 -9.32
C LEU A 138 -1.57 -16.14 -9.71
N TYR A 139 -1.47 -16.47 -10.99
CA TYR A 139 -0.70 -17.64 -11.43
C TYR A 139 0.79 -17.47 -11.08
N ASP A 140 1.38 -16.31 -11.37
CA ASP A 140 2.78 -16.04 -11.03
C ASP A 140 2.99 -16.03 -9.51
N ALA A 141 2.08 -15.42 -8.75
CA ALA A 141 2.15 -15.37 -7.30
C ALA A 141 2.07 -16.77 -6.67
N LEU A 142 1.15 -17.63 -7.13
CA LEU A 142 1.03 -19.01 -6.65
C LEU A 142 2.22 -19.87 -7.10
N TYR A 143 2.64 -19.74 -8.36
CA TYR A 143 3.73 -20.55 -8.91
C TYR A 143 5.07 -20.21 -8.25
N GLY A 144 5.36 -18.92 -8.06
CA GLY A 144 6.64 -18.40 -7.58
C GLY A 144 6.84 -18.41 -6.07
N THR A 145 5.81 -18.78 -5.29
CA THR A 145 5.86 -18.81 -3.83
C THR A 145 5.73 -20.23 -3.28
N ASP A 146 5.88 -20.38 -1.97
CA ASP A 146 5.72 -21.64 -1.25
C ASP A 146 4.25 -22.03 -1.00
N ILE A 147 3.27 -21.22 -1.45
CA ILE A 147 1.84 -21.56 -1.39
C ILE A 147 1.56 -22.88 -2.11
N ILE A 148 2.19 -23.09 -3.27
CA ILE A 148 2.18 -24.40 -3.93
C ILE A 148 3.36 -25.21 -3.38
N GLU A 149 3.04 -26.26 -2.62
CA GLU A 149 4.04 -27.13 -2.00
C GLU A 149 5.02 -27.75 -3.03
N GLY A 150 6.27 -27.90 -2.59
CA GLY A 150 7.38 -28.42 -3.38
C GLY A 150 8.27 -27.31 -3.93
N GLN A 151 9.54 -27.62 -4.17
CA GLN A 151 10.50 -26.66 -4.72
C GLN A 151 10.30 -26.48 -6.23
N VAL A 152 10.53 -25.26 -6.74
CA VAL A 152 10.69 -25.02 -8.17
C VAL A 152 12.05 -25.63 -8.57
N GLN A 153 12.03 -26.87 -9.03
CA GLN A 153 13.25 -27.66 -9.27
C GLN A 153 14.01 -27.24 -10.54
N ASN A 154 13.32 -26.63 -11.51
CA ASN A 154 13.88 -26.32 -12.82
C ASN A 154 13.82 -24.81 -13.13
N ILE A 155 14.78 -24.33 -13.93
CA ILE A 155 14.75 -22.99 -14.53
C ILE A 155 13.60 -22.87 -15.54
N THR A 156 13.13 -24.01 -16.08
CA THR A 156 12.02 -24.09 -17.04
C THR A 156 10.67 -24.39 -16.37
N TYR A 157 9.59 -24.01 -17.03
CA TYR A 157 8.21 -24.23 -16.56
C TYR A 157 7.90 -25.72 -16.30
N SER A 158 7.34 -26.02 -15.13
CA SER A 158 6.87 -27.34 -14.74
C SER A 158 5.37 -27.44 -14.93
N ARG A 159 4.94 -28.27 -15.89
CA ARG A 159 3.51 -28.53 -16.14
C ARG A 159 2.78 -29.11 -14.92
N GLU A 160 3.44 -29.94 -14.14
CA GLU A 160 2.84 -30.53 -12.92
C GLU A 160 2.55 -29.46 -11.87
N ARG A 161 3.50 -28.55 -11.64
CA ARG A 161 3.30 -27.41 -10.73
C ARG A 161 2.24 -26.45 -11.27
N GLY A 162 2.28 -26.15 -12.56
CA GLY A 162 1.29 -25.31 -13.23
C GLY A 162 -0.13 -25.84 -13.09
N LYS A 163 -0.35 -27.16 -13.22
CA LYS A 163 -1.67 -27.78 -12.96
C LYS A 163 -2.17 -27.52 -11.55
N LYS A 164 -1.30 -27.58 -10.53
CA LYS A 164 -1.67 -27.25 -9.14
C LYS A 164 -2.07 -25.78 -9.00
N VAL A 165 -1.34 -24.87 -9.67
CA VAL A 165 -1.66 -23.43 -9.72
C VAL A 165 -3.04 -23.19 -10.33
N VAL A 166 -3.32 -23.78 -11.50
CA VAL A 166 -4.62 -23.65 -12.17
C VAL A 166 -5.74 -24.20 -11.29
N THR A 167 -5.53 -25.36 -10.68
CA THR A 167 -6.52 -26.00 -9.79
C THR A 167 -6.86 -25.08 -8.62
N LEU A 168 -5.85 -24.62 -7.87
CA LEU A 168 -6.06 -23.73 -6.72
C LEU A 168 -6.68 -22.38 -7.12
N SER A 169 -6.29 -21.82 -8.27
CA SER A 169 -6.90 -20.60 -8.78
C SER A 169 -8.39 -20.79 -9.09
N LYS A 170 -8.77 -21.91 -9.70
CA LYS A 170 -10.19 -22.24 -9.98
C LYS A 170 -10.98 -22.51 -8.70
N GLU A 171 -10.35 -23.10 -7.68
CA GLU A 171 -10.96 -23.24 -6.35
C GLU A 171 -11.29 -21.87 -5.73
N TYR A 172 -10.37 -20.89 -5.82
CA TYR A 172 -10.67 -19.52 -5.39
C TYR A 172 -11.78 -18.87 -6.22
N LEU A 173 -11.82 -19.12 -7.54
CA LEU A 173 -12.92 -18.64 -8.37
C LEU A 173 -14.26 -19.29 -7.99
N ASP A 174 -14.28 -20.58 -7.65
CA ASP A 174 -15.48 -21.25 -7.16
C ASP A 174 -15.95 -20.70 -5.81
N GLU A 175 -15.02 -20.31 -4.94
CA GLU A 175 -15.32 -19.71 -3.63
C GLU A 175 -15.90 -18.30 -3.76
N PHE A 176 -15.25 -17.42 -4.55
CA PHE A 176 -15.62 -16.00 -4.61
C PHE A 176 -16.59 -15.64 -5.74
N PHE A 177 -16.62 -16.45 -6.81
CA PHE A 177 -17.41 -16.24 -8.02
C PHE A 177 -18.17 -17.52 -8.38
N GLY A 178 -18.88 -18.09 -7.40
CA GLY A 178 -19.56 -19.37 -7.53
C GLY A 178 -20.53 -19.44 -8.72
N LEU A 179 -20.59 -20.61 -9.35
CA LEU A 179 -21.44 -20.89 -10.51
C LEU A 179 -22.60 -21.83 -10.11
N ASN A 180 -23.77 -21.63 -10.71
CA ASN A 180 -24.97 -22.41 -10.45
C ASN A 180 -24.86 -23.79 -11.11
N GLY A 181 -24.61 -24.83 -10.30
CA GLY A 181 -24.53 -26.22 -10.76
C GLY A 181 -23.29 -26.57 -11.58
N LEU A 182 -22.29 -25.68 -11.63
CA LEU A 182 -21.03 -25.86 -12.36
C LEU A 182 -19.84 -25.50 -11.46
N LYS A 183 -18.66 -26.01 -11.80
CA LYS A 183 -17.39 -25.56 -11.23
C LYS A 183 -16.57 -24.84 -12.29
N TRP A 184 -15.69 -23.93 -11.89
CA TRP A 184 -14.80 -23.22 -12.81
C TRP A 184 -13.88 -24.16 -13.60
N GLN A 185 -13.57 -25.35 -13.07
CA GLN A 185 -12.83 -26.39 -13.79
C GLN A 185 -13.56 -26.96 -15.02
N ASP A 186 -14.89 -26.93 -15.01
CA ASP A 186 -15.75 -27.51 -16.05
C ASP A 186 -16.12 -26.49 -17.14
N ILE A 187 -15.72 -25.22 -16.99
CA ILE A 187 -15.97 -24.17 -17.97
C ILE A 187 -15.13 -24.42 -19.21
N THR A 188 -15.78 -24.49 -20.36
CA THR A 188 -15.17 -24.66 -21.70
C THR A 188 -15.32 -23.42 -22.58
N ASN A 189 -16.20 -22.49 -22.19
CA ASN A 189 -16.36 -21.20 -22.84
C ASN A 189 -16.50 -20.11 -21.78
N ILE A 190 -15.52 -19.21 -21.71
CA ILE A 190 -15.49 -18.12 -20.72
C ILE A 190 -16.75 -17.22 -20.78
N GLU A 191 -17.41 -17.11 -21.93
CA GLU A 191 -18.61 -16.29 -22.08
C GLU A 191 -19.83 -16.89 -21.35
N SER A 192 -19.82 -18.20 -21.09
CA SER A 192 -20.90 -18.89 -20.35
C SER A 192 -20.95 -18.51 -18.87
N VAL A 193 -19.85 -17.98 -18.32
CA VAL A 193 -19.75 -17.55 -16.92
C VAL A 193 -20.82 -16.52 -16.59
N ARG A 194 -21.11 -15.58 -17.49
CA ARG A 194 -22.13 -14.53 -17.28
C ARG A 194 -23.49 -15.10 -16.90
N GLN A 195 -23.90 -16.20 -17.51
CA GLN A 195 -25.21 -16.83 -17.30
C GLN A 195 -25.19 -17.81 -16.12
N SER A 196 -24.00 -18.26 -15.72
CA SER A 196 -23.83 -19.30 -14.72
C SER A 196 -23.48 -18.75 -13.34
N LEU A 197 -23.01 -17.50 -13.23
CA LEU A 197 -22.72 -16.86 -11.93
C LEU A 197 -23.96 -16.84 -11.03
N ILE A 198 -23.77 -17.22 -9.76
CA ILE A 198 -24.82 -17.17 -8.73
C ILE A 198 -25.23 -15.72 -8.47
N ASP A 199 -24.26 -14.80 -8.35
CA ASP A 199 -24.51 -13.36 -8.30
C ASP A 199 -24.11 -12.69 -9.62
N SER A 200 -25.11 -12.33 -10.42
CA SER A 200 -24.89 -11.68 -11.71
C SER A 200 -24.24 -10.30 -11.61
N ASN A 201 -24.30 -9.63 -10.45
CA ASN A 201 -23.67 -8.31 -10.26
C ASN A 201 -22.14 -8.39 -10.20
N GLN A 202 -21.60 -9.59 -9.95
CA GLN A 202 -20.17 -9.82 -9.98
C GLN A 202 -19.60 -9.76 -11.40
N TYR A 203 -20.42 -9.90 -12.46
CA TYR A 203 -19.97 -9.79 -13.85
C TYR A 203 -20.02 -8.34 -14.34
N LEU A 204 -18.86 -7.74 -14.62
CA LEU A 204 -18.80 -6.36 -15.12
C LEU A 204 -18.74 -6.26 -16.65
N GLY A 205 -18.27 -7.29 -17.34
CA GLY A 205 -18.23 -7.28 -18.79
C GLY A 205 -17.12 -8.12 -19.41
N LYS A 206 -17.13 -8.13 -20.74
CA LYS A 206 -16.04 -8.67 -21.56
C LYS A 206 -14.93 -7.63 -21.70
N ILE A 207 -13.69 -8.10 -21.69
CA ILE A 207 -12.48 -7.34 -22.04
C ILE A 207 -11.81 -8.02 -23.23
N ASN A 208 -10.84 -7.37 -23.89
CA ASN A 208 -10.25 -7.84 -25.14
C ASN A 208 -9.89 -9.34 -25.14
N ASN A 209 -9.24 -9.81 -24.08
CA ASN A 209 -8.79 -11.20 -23.94
C ASN A 209 -9.40 -11.88 -22.70
N GLY A 210 -10.70 -11.71 -22.43
CA GLY A 210 -11.38 -12.42 -21.35
C GLY A 210 -12.53 -11.65 -20.72
N ILE A 211 -12.68 -11.74 -19.40
CA ILE A 211 -13.80 -11.11 -18.67
C ILE A 211 -13.31 -10.38 -17.41
N LEU A 212 -14.10 -9.41 -16.97
CA LEU A 212 -13.89 -8.64 -15.75
C LEU A 212 -15.00 -8.97 -14.74
N LEU A 213 -14.58 -9.34 -13.54
CA LEU A 213 -15.43 -9.64 -12.41
C LEU A 213 -15.16 -8.67 -11.24
N ARG A 214 -16.09 -8.62 -10.29
CA ARG A 214 -15.97 -7.85 -9.05
C ARG A 214 -16.50 -8.63 -7.86
N ASN A 215 -15.77 -8.62 -6.75
CA ASN A 215 -16.24 -9.08 -5.46
C ASN A 215 -15.71 -8.13 -4.37
N ASN A 216 -16.56 -7.71 -3.41
CA ASN A 216 -16.19 -6.78 -2.34
C ASN A 216 -15.44 -5.51 -2.82
N ASN A 217 -15.92 -4.89 -3.90
CA ASN A 217 -15.30 -3.75 -4.60
C ASN A 217 -13.92 -3.99 -5.22
N LEU A 218 -13.34 -5.19 -5.08
CA LEU A 218 -12.11 -5.58 -5.76
C LEU A 218 -12.41 -6.23 -7.11
N LEU A 219 -11.59 -5.90 -8.09
CA LEU A 219 -11.73 -6.39 -9.45
C LEU A 219 -10.84 -7.62 -9.72
N VAL A 220 -11.36 -8.53 -10.54
CA VAL A 220 -10.63 -9.71 -11.01
C VAL A 220 -10.77 -9.83 -12.52
N LYS A 221 -9.64 -9.92 -13.23
CA LYS A 221 -9.63 -10.15 -14.68
C LYS A 221 -9.28 -11.61 -14.95
N ILE A 222 -10.18 -12.32 -15.61
CA ILE A 222 -9.87 -13.66 -16.14
C ILE A 222 -9.33 -13.47 -17.54
N LYS A 223 -8.08 -13.88 -17.78
CA LYS A 223 -7.43 -13.77 -19.09
C LYS A 223 -7.52 -15.09 -19.83
N VAL A 224 -7.83 -15.00 -21.12
CA VAL A 224 -8.02 -16.13 -22.02
C VAL A 224 -7.10 -15.98 -23.23
N ASN A 225 -6.33 -17.03 -23.52
CA ASN A 225 -5.51 -17.14 -24.71
C ASN A 225 -5.17 -18.62 -25.00
N ASN A 226 -5.81 -19.22 -26.01
CA ASN A 226 -5.56 -20.62 -26.39
C ASN A 226 -4.16 -20.88 -26.98
N ASN A 227 -3.44 -19.82 -27.38
CA ASN A 227 -2.07 -19.94 -27.89
C ASN A 227 -1.02 -19.83 -26.77
N ASP A 228 -1.44 -19.51 -25.55
CA ASP A 228 -0.57 -19.48 -24.39
C ASP A 228 -0.22 -20.90 -23.93
N THR A 229 0.95 -21.10 -23.32
CA THR A 229 1.39 -22.43 -22.87
C THR A 229 0.47 -23.02 -21.80
N ILE A 230 -0.09 -22.18 -20.93
CA ILE A 230 -1.03 -22.59 -19.88
C ILE A 230 -2.44 -22.62 -20.46
N GLY A 231 -2.83 -21.57 -21.19
CA GLY A 231 -4.17 -21.48 -21.79
C GLY A 231 -4.48 -22.59 -22.79
N ALA A 232 -3.50 -23.12 -23.52
CA ALA A 232 -3.69 -24.26 -24.42
C ALA A 232 -4.08 -25.57 -23.70
N ASP A 233 -3.69 -25.71 -22.42
CA ASP A 233 -4.01 -26.87 -21.59
C ASP A 233 -5.31 -26.64 -20.77
N ASP A 234 -5.92 -25.44 -20.82
CA ASP A 234 -7.16 -25.08 -20.12
C ASP A 234 -8.40 -25.19 -21.04
N PRO A 235 -9.50 -25.87 -20.65
CA PRO A 235 -10.65 -26.08 -21.52
C PRO A 235 -11.35 -24.79 -22.01
N ALA A 236 -11.26 -23.69 -21.25
CA ALA A 236 -11.81 -22.39 -21.62
C ALA A 236 -10.73 -21.41 -22.11
N GLY A 237 -9.49 -21.89 -22.27
CA GLY A 237 -8.36 -21.07 -22.68
C GLY A 237 -7.82 -20.16 -21.59
N ILE A 238 -8.20 -20.35 -20.32
CA ILE A 238 -7.78 -19.47 -19.22
C ILE A 238 -6.27 -19.60 -19.04
N CYS A 239 -5.56 -18.51 -19.34
CA CYS A 239 -4.11 -18.48 -19.27
C CYS A 239 -3.59 -17.78 -18.01
N ASP A 240 -4.41 -16.95 -17.36
CA ASP A 240 -4.06 -16.25 -16.12
C ASP A 240 -5.31 -15.65 -15.45
N VAL A 241 -5.17 -15.33 -14.16
CA VAL A 241 -6.15 -14.59 -13.36
C VAL A 241 -5.44 -13.41 -12.73
N LEU A 242 -5.78 -12.19 -13.14
CA LEU A 242 -5.20 -10.98 -12.55
C LEU A 242 -6.10 -10.45 -11.43
N PHE A 243 -5.54 -10.33 -10.23
CA PHE A 243 -6.21 -9.72 -9.10
C PHE A 243 -5.84 -8.24 -8.99
N GLU A 244 -6.84 -7.42 -8.73
CA GLU A 244 -6.60 -6.09 -8.20
C GLU A 244 -6.00 -6.23 -6.79
N SER A 245 -4.75 -5.78 -6.63
CA SER A 245 -3.86 -6.18 -5.53
C SER A 245 -3.44 -5.00 -4.65
N ALA A 246 -2.31 -4.34 -4.94
CA ALA A 246 -1.90 -3.16 -4.16
C ALA A 246 -2.82 -1.97 -4.49
N ILE A 247 -3.85 -1.76 -3.66
CA ILE A 247 -4.87 -0.72 -3.85
C ILE A 247 -4.27 0.66 -3.61
N SER A 248 -3.39 0.75 -2.63
CA SER A 248 -2.58 1.94 -2.38
C SER A 248 -1.11 1.57 -2.15
N VAL A 249 -0.23 2.53 -2.38
CA VAL A 249 1.21 2.40 -2.18
C VAL A 249 1.73 3.61 -1.41
N ILE A 250 2.45 3.38 -0.33
CA ILE A 250 3.23 4.40 0.36
C ILE A 250 4.64 4.41 -0.23
N MET A 251 4.97 5.50 -0.92
CA MET A 251 6.33 5.80 -1.36
C MET A 251 7.10 6.42 -0.20
N ASP A 252 7.89 5.58 0.46
CA ASP A 252 8.45 5.89 1.76
C ASP A 252 9.74 6.70 1.69
N CYS A 253 9.81 7.71 2.55
CA CYS A 253 10.95 8.62 2.77
C CYS A 253 11.46 8.56 4.22
N GLU A 254 10.94 7.65 5.06
CA GLU A 254 11.22 7.58 6.50
C GLU A 254 12.08 6.36 6.84
N ASP A 255 11.47 5.23 7.18
CA ASP A 255 12.14 4.12 7.86
C ASP A 255 12.81 3.14 6.90
N SER A 256 12.36 3.06 5.65
CA SER A 256 12.94 2.16 4.65
C SER A 256 14.08 2.77 3.83
N VAL A 257 14.47 4.01 4.11
CA VAL A 257 15.51 4.75 3.38
C VAL A 257 16.65 5.21 4.28
N ALA A 258 17.82 5.44 3.70
CA ALA A 258 18.95 6.06 4.38
C ALA A 258 19.35 7.34 3.62
N THR A 259 18.76 8.46 4.00
CA THR A 259 18.97 9.78 3.38
C THR A 259 19.35 10.80 4.44
N VAL A 260 20.62 11.22 4.46
CA VAL A 260 21.20 12.04 5.54
C VAL A 260 21.78 13.39 5.06
N ASP A 261 21.73 13.66 3.75
CA ASP A 261 22.17 14.90 3.10
C ASP A 261 21.36 15.25 1.83
#